data_AF-A0A5C7R0H2-F1
#
_entry.id   AF-A0A5C7R0H2-F1
#
_cell.length_a   1.000
_cell.length_b   1.000
_cell.length_c   1.000
_cell.angle_alpha   90.00
_cell.angle_beta   90.00
_cell.angle_gamma   90.00
#
_symmetry.space_group_name_H-M   'P 1'
#
loop_
_entity.id
_entity.type
_entity.pdbx_description
1 polymer ?
#
loop_
_entity_poly.entity_id
_entity_poly.type
_entity_poly.pdbx_seq_one_letter_code
_entity_poly.pdbx_strand_id
1 'polypeptide(L)'
;MRGWSLLLLPVLFGLAACRQSSFEPPQRSGPIGLIETGNGKQLWLATTQEEARSRHVGGGSRRIGKWVTEYHYHLRLQAHDSANAQRVWAKELKVLRDKDGGVGAQIRILGQQGDIVWAWVHDQPLALSARDAAVVADRAKIEQANPALAGLLPSELQFYTWMGELVVTLADARRVRIVPPGLRAEPYTVANDEQFRYASSATTTWNGNSDTKEFGVRHGRFGEAWIGLLSEREARDAENDKWGDKYADSAEIADEREMARRTFWRVSATGYNGDYKGGAQGFCEDQVATIENREDVELLQRSDDIEEYARKRGADPATHRKRIRECIDGFDEEKYRRIATLQRVQGAGEWLQGRLLKAVATPGAPQWIVRGLVPKPAVRPPLRLQDPDGVLVLHRTRMDAQGRLALSRVDAGFARTAWTAILPFAELTNRWELGSHLLLYGDWSAVKAGVTTRHEGLVSLDLASGRWQGWDIGADAPIAISARNPS
;
A
#
# COMPACT_ATOMS: atom_id res chain seq x y z
N MET A 1 49.42 -67.52 -21.08
CA MET A 1 48.13 -66.82 -21.26
C MET A 1 47.81 -66.07 -19.97
N ARG A 2 47.35 -64.80 -20.10
CA ARG A 2 46.86 -63.86 -19.07
C ARG A 2 47.91 -63.22 -18.15
N GLY A 3 48.42 -62.06 -18.59
CA GLY A 3 49.03 -61.05 -17.73
C GLY A 3 47.95 -60.10 -17.18
N TRP A 4 47.99 -59.84 -15.87
CA TRP A 4 47.17 -58.86 -15.17
C TRP A 4 47.91 -57.53 -15.10
N SER A 5 47.41 -56.52 -15.80
CA SER A 5 47.86 -55.14 -15.67
C SER A 5 47.09 -54.45 -14.54
N LEU A 6 47.79 -54.19 -13.43
CA LEU A 6 47.35 -53.32 -12.34
C LEU A 6 47.36 -51.86 -12.81
N LEU A 7 46.19 -51.31 -13.10
CA LEU A 7 45.97 -49.87 -13.31
C LEU A 7 45.89 -49.17 -11.95
N LEU A 8 46.98 -48.51 -11.55
CA LEU A 8 47.00 -47.53 -10.46
C LEU A 8 46.28 -46.25 -10.94
N LEU A 9 45.04 -46.03 -10.47
CA LEU A 9 44.35 -44.75 -10.59
C LEU A 9 44.95 -43.76 -9.57
N PRO A 10 45.54 -42.62 -9.98
CA PRO A 10 45.92 -41.57 -9.05
C PRO A 10 44.64 -40.86 -8.58
N VAL A 11 44.30 -41.02 -7.30
CA VAL A 11 43.30 -40.20 -6.61
C VAL A 11 43.87 -38.80 -6.47
N LEU A 12 43.59 -37.95 -7.46
CA LEU A 12 43.73 -36.50 -7.36
C LEU A 12 42.75 -36.01 -6.28
N PHE A 13 43.22 -35.94 -5.04
CA PHE A 13 42.60 -35.12 -3.99
C PHE A 13 42.71 -33.65 -4.41
N GLY A 14 41.79 -33.23 -5.29
CA GLY A 14 41.58 -31.83 -5.58
C GLY A 14 41.24 -31.14 -4.27
N LEU A 15 42.13 -30.23 -3.84
CA LEU A 15 41.89 -29.27 -2.78
C LEU A 15 40.71 -28.37 -3.22
N ALA A 16 39.50 -28.88 -3.04
CA ALA A 16 38.28 -28.09 -3.12
C ALA A 16 38.35 -27.11 -1.95
N ALA A 17 38.93 -25.94 -2.18
CA ALA A 17 38.89 -24.83 -1.25
C ALA A 17 37.41 -24.60 -0.89
N CYS A 18 37.03 -24.95 0.34
CA CYS A 18 35.68 -24.81 0.84
C CYS A 18 35.26 -23.33 0.72
N ARG A 19 34.48 -23.00 -0.31
CA ARG A 19 33.81 -21.70 -0.41
C ARG A 19 32.60 -21.78 0.51
N GLN A 20 32.60 -20.96 1.54
CA GLN A 20 31.44 -20.80 2.40
C GLN A 20 30.62 -19.62 1.86
N SER A 21 29.36 -19.88 1.53
CA SER A 21 28.38 -18.86 1.16
C SER A 21 27.23 -18.91 2.18
N SER A 22 26.80 -17.76 2.65
CA SER A 22 25.62 -17.59 3.50
C SER A 22 24.75 -16.48 2.95
N PHE A 23 23.44 -16.70 2.95
CA PHE A 23 22.46 -15.72 2.52
C PHE A 23 21.70 -15.18 3.73
N GLU A 24 21.54 -13.87 3.79
CA GLU A 24 20.53 -13.25 4.65
C GLU A 24 19.13 -13.54 4.09
N PRO A 25 18.05 -13.46 4.90
CA PRO A 25 16.70 -13.54 4.39
C PRO A 25 16.44 -12.44 3.33
N PRO A 26 15.68 -12.73 2.26
CA PRO A 26 15.30 -11.71 1.30
C PRO A 26 14.46 -10.63 1.98
N GLN A 27 14.77 -9.38 1.70
CA GLN A 27 14.03 -8.22 2.19
C GLN A 27 13.27 -7.60 1.02
N ARG A 28 12.03 -7.17 1.25
CA ARG A 28 11.28 -6.47 0.21
C ARG A 28 11.94 -5.15 -0.15
N SER A 29 11.95 -4.86 -1.45
CA SER A 29 12.44 -3.61 -2.02
C SER A 29 11.34 -2.97 -2.85
N GLY A 30 10.78 -1.86 -2.35
CA GLY A 30 9.75 -1.09 -3.07
C GLY A 30 8.31 -1.61 -2.94
N PRO A 31 7.40 -1.06 -3.77
CA PRO A 31 5.99 -1.41 -3.74
C PRO A 31 5.72 -2.79 -4.35
N ILE A 32 4.58 -3.34 -3.96
CA ILE A 32 4.05 -4.60 -4.49
C ILE A 32 3.14 -4.30 -5.69
N GLY A 33 3.33 -5.03 -6.79
CA GLY A 33 2.50 -4.89 -8.00
C GLY A 33 1.45 -5.99 -8.08
N LEU A 34 0.19 -5.64 -8.34
CA LEU A 34 -0.84 -6.61 -8.74
C LEU A 34 -0.89 -6.62 -10.27
N ILE A 35 -0.37 -7.69 -10.88
CA ILE A 35 -0.09 -7.79 -12.31
C ILE A 35 -1.12 -8.68 -12.99
N GLU A 36 -1.70 -8.19 -14.09
CA GLU A 36 -2.56 -8.97 -14.98
C GLU A 36 -1.70 -9.82 -15.93
N THR A 37 -1.89 -11.13 -15.95
CA THR A 37 -1.00 -12.08 -16.67
C THR A 37 -1.67 -12.80 -17.85
N GLY A 38 -2.91 -12.43 -18.18
CA GLY A 38 -3.78 -13.16 -19.10
C GLY A 38 -4.42 -14.41 -18.50
N ASN A 39 -3.75 -15.09 -17.56
CA ASN A 39 -4.29 -16.21 -16.78
C ASN A 39 -4.94 -15.76 -15.45
N GLY A 40 -5.13 -14.45 -15.28
CA GLY A 40 -5.59 -13.82 -14.05
C GLY A 40 -4.53 -12.92 -13.42
N LYS A 41 -4.76 -12.55 -12.16
CA LYS A 41 -3.91 -11.63 -11.40
C LYS A 41 -2.85 -12.38 -10.60
N GLN A 42 -1.63 -11.89 -10.65
CA GLN A 42 -0.52 -12.34 -9.81
C GLN A 42 0.01 -11.18 -8.99
N LEU A 43 0.45 -11.46 -7.76
CA LEU A 43 1.12 -10.47 -6.95
C LEU A 43 2.63 -10.56 -7.17
N TRP A 44 3.23 -9.49 -7.65
CA TRP A 44 4.66 -9.40 -7.88
C TRP A 44 5.34 -8.62 -6.76
N LEU A 45 6.43 -9.18 -6.23
CA LEU A 45 7.24 -8.60 -5.17
C LEU A 45 8.67 -8.46 -5.62
N ALA A 46 9.20 -7.27 -5.44
CA ALA A 46 10.62 -6.99 -5.61
C ALA A 46 11.35 -7.22 -4.27
N THR A 47 12.46 -7.94 -4.32
CA THR A 47 13.26 -8.31 -3.14
C THR A 47 14.74 -8.12 -3.40
N THR A 48 15.47 -7.77 -2.34
CA THR A 48 16.93 -7.74 -2.27
C THR A 48 17.41 -8.76 -1.27
N GLN A 49 18.44 -9.53 -1.61
CA GLN A 49 19.04 -10.52 -0.71
C GLN A 49 20.55 -10.37 -0.69
N GLU A 50 21.14 -10.28 0.50
CA GLU A 50 22.59 -10.23 0.67
C GLU A 50 23.17 -11.66 0.75
N GLU A 51 24.26 -11.89 0.05
CA GLU A 51 25.08 -13.10 0.10
C GLU A 51 26.50 -12.75 0.54
N ALA A 52 26.96 -13.31 1.65
CA ALA A 52 28.35 -13.23 2.08
C ALA A 52 29.15 -14.44 1.59
N ARG A 53 30.12 -14.23 0.70
CA ARG A 53 31.02 -15.27 0.18
C ARG A 53 32.39 -15.15 0.83
N SER A 54 32.76 -16.13 1.63
CA SER A 54 34.07 -16.17 2.29
C SER A 54 35.02 -17.15 1.59
N ARG A 55 36.22 -16.68 1.27
CA ARG A 55 37.30 -17.51 0.69
C ARG A 55 38.63 -17.23 1.37
N HIS A 56 39.44 -18.27 1.50
CA HIS A 56 40.81 -18.15 1.99
C HIS A 56 41.74 -17.76 0.84
N VAL A 57 42.43 -16.62 0.96
CA VAL A 57 43.35 -16.08 -0.05
C VAL A 57 44.76 -16.04 0.51
N GLY A 58 45.71 -16.61 -0.22
CA GLY A 58 47.10 -16.75 0.22
C GLY A 58 47.31 -18.05 1.02
N GLY A 59 48.36 -18.79 0.69
CA GLY A 59 48.65 -20.11 1.26
C GLY A 59 49.77 -20.80 0.50
N GLY A 60 50.85 -20.06 0.23
CA GLY A 60 52.12 -20.66 -0.18
C GLY A 60 52.89 -21.12 1.05
N SER A 61 53.88 -22.00 0.87
CA SER A 61 54.60 -22.79 1.90
C SER A 61 55.17 -22.03 3.12
N ARG A 62 55.07 -20.70 3.18
CA ARG A 62 55.57 -19.86 4.29
C ARG A 62 54.68 -18.66 4.66
N ARG A 63 53.46 -18.49 4.14
CA ARG A 63 52.58 -17.35 4.51
C ARG A 63 51.23 -17.84 5.05
N ILE A 64 50.86 -17.34 6.22
CA ILE A 64 49.51 -17.49 6.81
C ILE A 64 48.53 -16.84 5.84
N GLY A 65 47.54 -17.59 5.37
CA GLY A 65 46.51 -17.03 4.50
C GLY A 65 45.53 -16.14 5.24
N LYS A 66 44.80 -15.33 4.47
CA LYS A 66 43.79 -14.40 4.98
C LYS A 66 42.42 -14.81 4.46
N TRP A 67 41.43 -14.86 5.33
CA TRP A 67 40.03 -14.93 4.92
C TRP A 67 39.58 -13.59 4.34
N VAL A 68 38.99 -13.63 3.15
CA VAL A 68 38.38 -12.48 2.48
C VAL A 68 36.91 -12.80 2.28
N THR A 69 36.05 -11.92 2.79
CA THR A 69 34.60 -11.99 2.61
C THR A 69 34.18 -10.95 1.58
N GLU A 70 33.41 -11.36 0.59
CA GLU A 70 32.83 -10.51 -0.45
C GLU A 70 31.31 -10.56 -0.37
N TYR A 71 30.67 -9.40 -0.32
CA TYR A 71 29.22 -9.28 -0.28
C TYR A 71 28.65 -9.12 -1.69
N HIS A 72 27.59 -9.85 -1.97
CA HIS A 72 26.82 -9.80 -3.21
C HIS A 72 25.35 -9.50 -2.88
N TYR A 73 24.72 -8.68 -3.71
CA TYR A 73 23.34 -8.24 -3.55
C TYR A 73 22.52 -8.75 -4.74
N HIS A 74 21.56 -9.62 -4.45
CA HIS A 74 20.69 -10.25 -5.43
C HIS A 74 19.39 -9.46 -5.54
N LEU A 75 19.15 -8.84 -6.69
CA LEU A 75 17.91 -8.14 -7.01
C LEU A 75 16.96 -9.11 -7.72
N ARG A 76 15.85 -9.43 -7.07
CA ARG A 76 14.94 -10.49 -7.52
C ARG A 76 13.49 -10.01 -7.61
N LEU A 77 12.75 -10.58 -8.55
CA LEU A 77 11.29 -10.53 -8.57
C LEU A 77 10.73 -11.90 -8.18
N GLN A 78 9.60 -11.89 -7.48
CA GLN A 78 8.82 -13.07 -7.17
C GLN A 78 7.38 -12.83 -7.60
N ALA A 79 6.70 -13.86 -8.09
CA ALA A 79 5.26 -13.81 -8.29
C ALA A 79 4.55 -14.81 -7.41
N HIS A 80 3.39 -14.40 -6.90
CA HIS A 80 2.52 -15.19 -6.06
C HIS A 80 1.14 -15.28 -6.68
N ASP A 81 0.56 -16.46 -6.56
CA ASP A 81 -0.83 -16.70 -6.91
C ASP A 81 -1.71 -15.90 -5.95
N SER A 82 -2.65 -15.15 -6.51
CA SER A 82 -3.44 -14.21 -5.72
C SER A 82 -4.60 -14.87 -4.97
N ALA A 83 -4.96 -16.10 -5.31
CA ALA A 83 -6.01 -16.88 -4.66
C ALA A 83 -5.50 -17.68 -3.45
N ASN A 84 -4.23 -18.10 -3.44
CA ASN A 84 -3.68 -18.89 -2.33
C ASN A 84 -2.37 -18.35 -1.73
N ALA A 85 -1.85 -17.22 -2.24
CA ALA A 85 -0.59 -16.59 -1.85
C ALA A 85 0.69 -17.43 -2.12
N GLN A 86 0.57 -18.61 -2.70
CA GLN A 86 1.70 -19.48 -3.01
C GLN A 86 2.60 -18.83 -4.06
N ARG A 87 3.91 -18.94 -3.87
CA ARG A 87 4.86 -18.47 -4.87
C ARG A 87 4.78 -19.32 -6.15
N VAL A 88 4.56 -18.67 -7.28
CA VAL A 88 4.52 -19.27 -8.62
C VAL A 88 5.94 -19.37 -9.18
N TRP A 89 6.71 -18.28 -9.09
CA TRP A 89 8.09 -18.23 -9.55
C TRP A 89 8.91 -17.20 -8.78
N ALA A 90 10.23 -17.33 -8.86
CA ALA A 90 11.21 -16.35 -8.41
C ALA A 90 12.29 -16.20 -9.49
N LYS A 91 12.69 -14.96 -9.78
CA LYS A 91 13.63 -14.63 -10.85
C LYS A 91 14.66 -13.62 -10.38
N GLU A 92 15.92 -13.97 -10.56
CA GLU A 92 17.03 -13.06 -10.34
C GLU A 92 17.26 -12.20 -11.58
N LEU A 93 17.21 -10.88 -11.41
CA LEU A 93 17.38 -9.93 -12.50
C LEU A 93 18.80 -9.36 -12.54
N LYS A 94 19.43 -9.18 -11.37
CA LYS A 94 20.80 -8.63 -11.28
C LYS A 94 21.48 -9.10 -10.00
N VAL A 95 22.79 -9.32 -10.07
CA VAL A 95 23.65 -9.54 -8.91
C VAL A 95 24.77 -8.51 -8.95
N LEU A 96 24.96 -7.80 -7.85
CA LEU A 96 25.97 -6.74 -7.71
C LEU A 96 26.90 -7.08 -6.57
N ARG A 97 28.20 -6.84 -6.73
CA ARG A 97 29.10 -6.82 -5.57
C ARG A 97 28.91 -5.52 -4.81
N ASP A 98 29.23 -5.53 -3.53
CA ASP A 98 29.26 -4.31 -2.71
C ASP A 98 29.99 -3.15 -3.40
N LYS A 99 31.25 -3.38 -3.82
CA LYS A 99 32.08 -2.39 -4.52
C LYS A 99 31.53 -1.89 -5.86
N ASP A 100 30.56 -2.59 -6.45
CA ASP A 100 29.88 -2.20 -7.69
C ASP A 100 28.55 -1.48 -7.38
N GLY A 101 28.37 -0.98 -6.15
CA GLY A 101 27.16 -0.26 -5.71
C GLY A 101 26.06 -1.15 -5.13
N GLY A 102 26.39 -2.40 -4.76
CA GLY A 102 25.42 -3.38 -4.28
C GLY A 102 24.64 -2.95 -3.03
N VAL A 103 25.29 -2.33 -2.04
CA VAL A 103 24.64 -1.84 -0.80
C VAL A 103 23.53 -0.82 -1.09
N GLY A 104 23.68 -0.01 -2.14
CA GLY A 104 22.69 0.98 -2.56
C GLY A 104 21.74 0.50 -3.65
N ALA A 105 21.85 -0.77 -4.07
CA ALA A 105 21.11 -1.27 -5.21
C ALA A 105 19.63 -1.46 -4.86
N GLN A 106 18.77 -0.89 -5.70
CA GLN A 106 17.33 -0.96 -5.51
C GLN A 106 16.67 -1.72 -6.66
N ILE A 107 15.60 -2.44 -6.35
CA ILE A 107 14.68 -2.97 -7.34
C ILE A 107 13.27 -2.52 -7.00
N ARG A 108 12.49 -2.07 -7.99
CA ARG A 108 11.11 -1.62 -7.77
C ARG A 108 10.23 -1.96 -8.96
N ILE A 109 8.97 -2.30 -8.70
CA ILE A 109 7.95 -2.37 -9.73
C ILE A 109 7.39 -0.95 -9.90
N LEU A 110 7.44 -0.42 -11.13
CA LEU A 110 6.94 0.92 -11.44
C LEU A 110 5.46 0.87 -11.81
N GLY A 111 5.06 -0.13 -12.61
CA GLY A 111 3.67 -0.35 -13.00
C GLY A 111 3.54 -1.24 -14.23
N GLN A 112 2.31 -1.44 -14.69
CA GLN A 112 1.98 -2.30 -15.84
C GLN A 112 1.28 -1.52 -16.95
N GLN A 113 1.78 -1.68 -18.18
CA GLN A 113 1.20 -1.15 -19.42
C GLN A 113 0.91 -2.30 -20.38
N GLY A 114 -0.33 -2.79 -20.39
CA GLY A 114 -0.71 -4.00 -21.14
C GLY A 114 0.10 -5.21 -20.67
N ASP A 115 0.72 -5.94 -21.60
CA ASP A 115 1.52 -7.13 -21.29
C ASP A 115 2.95 -6.81 -20.80
N ILE A 116 3.28 -5.53 -20.61
CA ILE A 116 4.59 -5.08 -20.13
C ILE A 116 4.49 -4.58 -18.69
N VAL A 117 5.35 -5.12 -17.82
CA VAL A 117 5.60 -4.61 -16.47
C VAL A 117 6.92 -3.85 -16.49
N TRP A 118 6.86 -2.58 -16.09
CA TRP A 118 8.04 -1.75 -15.93
C TRP A 118 8.62 -1.94 -14.53
N ALA A 119 9.90 -2.25 -14.46
CA ALA A 119 10.64 -2.36 -13.21
C ALA A 119 11.91 -1.51 -13.27
N TRP A 120 12.25 -0.86 -12.16
CA TRP A 120 13.57 -0.26 -11.96
C TRP A 120 14.50 -1.30 -11.37
N VAL A 121 15.69 -1.48 -11.94
CA VAL A 121 16.71 -2.42 -11.43
C VAL A 121 18.06 -1.73 -11.38
N HIS A 122 18.45 -1.32 -10.17
CA HIS A 122 19.65 -0.57 -9.78
C HIS A 122 19.78 0.80 -10.46
N ASP A 123 20.14 0.80 -11.75
CA ASP A 123 20.61 1.92 -12.55
C ASP A 123 19.89 2.03 -13.90
N GLN A 124 18.86 1.21 -14.14
CA GLN A 124 18.13 1.21 -15.40
C GLN A 124 16.67 0.73 -15.26
N PRO A 125 15.78 1.19 -16.16
CA PRO A 125 14.46 0.60 -16.33
C PRO A 125 14.57 -0.71 -17.13
N LEU A 126 13.77 -1.70 -16.76
CA LEU A 126 13.52 -2.91 -17.51
C LEU A 126 12.04 -2.99 -17.89
N ALA A 127 11.77 -3.35 -19.14
CA ALA A 127 10.46 -3.81 -19.59
C ALA A 127 10.42 -5.34 -19.46
N LEU A 128 9.49 -5.85 -18.67
CA LEU A 128 9.33 -7.28 -18.39
C LEU A 128 8.00 -7.78 -18.96
N SER A 129 7.98 -9.00 -19.47
CA SER A 129 6.75 -9.69 -19.87
C SER A 129 5.89 -9.98 -18.63
N ALA A 130 4.63 -9.54 -18.61
CA ALA A 130 3.70 -9.78 -17.52
C ALA A 130 3.41 -11.28 -17.28
N ARG A 131 3.68 -12.15 -18.25
CA ARG A 131 3.42 -13.59 -18.16
C ARG A 131 4.44 -14.33 -17.29
N ASP A 132 5.73 -13.97 -17.41
CA ASP A 132 6.86 -14.77 -16.92
C ASP A 132 8.08 -13.94 -16.49
N ALA A 133 7.91 -12.62 -16.44
CA ALA A 133 8.99 -11.66 -16.17
C ALA A 133 10.21 -11.82 -17.09
N ALA A 134 10.05 -12.35 -18.31
CA ALA A 134 11.10 -12.30 -19.33
C ALA A 134 11.48 -10.84 -19.62
N VAL A 135 12.78 -10.54 -19.71
CA VAL A 135 13.24 -9.20 -20.08
C VAL A 135 12.91 -8.98 -21.55
N VAL A 136 11.93 -8.12 -21.80
CA VAL A 136 11.52 -7.70 -23.14
C VAL A 136 12.46 -6.61 -23.64
N ALA A 137 12.85 -5.69 -22.75
CA ALA A 137 13.81 -4.64 -23.04
C ALA A 137 14.54 -4.15 -21.80
N ASP A 138 15.77 -3.69 -22.03
CA ASP A 138 16.60 -2.96 -21.09
C ASP A 138 16.88 -1.55 -21.65
N ARG A 139 17.74 -0.78 -20.98
CA ARG A 139 18.14 0.55 -21.44
C ARG A 139 18.67 0.52 -22.88
N ALA A 140 19.57 -0.40 -23.20
CA ALA A 140 20.21 -0.47 -24.51
C ALA A 140 19.19 -0.71 -25.63
N LYS A 141 18.20 -1.58 -25.40
CA LYS A 141 17.14 -1.82 -26.38
C LYS A 141 16.18 -0.64 -26.53
N ILE A 142 15.93 0.13 -25.44
CA ILE A 142 15.16 1.38 -25.52
C ILE A 142 15.90 2.43 -26.35
N GLU A 143 17.21 2.59 -26.15
CA GLU A 143 18.04 3.52 -26.94
C GLU A 143 18.19 3.06 -28.40
N GLN A 144 18.29 1.75 -28.65
CA GLN A 144 18.31 1.21 -30.01
C GLN A 144 17.01 1.53 -30.76
N ALA A 145 15.86 1.44 -30.10
CA ALA A 145 14.57 1.81 -30.67
C ALA A 145 14.42 3.34 -30.85
N ASN A 146 15.20 4.13 -30.11
CA ASN A 146 15.15 5.59 -30.10
C ASN A 146 16.56 6.19 -30.13
N PRO A 147 17.25 6.22 -31.29
CA PRO A 147 18.63 6.70 -31.37
C PRO A 147 18.82 8.13 -30.85
N ALA A 148 17.79 8.96 -30.92
CA ALA A 148 17.79 10.32 -30.35
C ALA A 148 17.84 10.38 -28.82
N LEU A 149 17.69 9.24 -28.12
CA LEU A 149 17.80 9.11 -26.67
C LEU A 149 19.14 8.55 -26.20
N ALA A 150 20.04 8.17 -27.10
CA ALA A 150 21.30 7.53 -26.74
C ALA A 150 22.11 8.39 -25.75
N GLY A 151 22.34 7.87 -24.55
CA GLY A 151 23.05 8.57 -23.48
C GLY A 151 22.24 9.65 -22.74
N LEU A 152 20.96 9.83 -23.08
CA LEU A 152 20.07 10.81 -22.44
C LEU A 152 19.17 10.22 -21.36
N LEU A 153 19.03 8.89 -21.29
CA LEU A 153 18.27 8.22 -20.24
C LEU A 153 19.04 8.31 -18.91
N PRO A 154 18.48 8.87 -17.83
CA PRO A 154 19.19 8.97 -16.55
C PRO A 154 19.40 7.62 -15.86
N SER A 155 20.35 7.56 -14.93
CA SER A 155 20.65 6.35 -14.13
C SER A 155 19.97 6.35 -12.76
N GLU A 156 19.17 7.37 -12.48
CA GLU A 156 18.55 7.61 -11.18
C GLU A 156 17.03 7.47 -11.28
N LEU A 157 16.45 6.68 -10.37
CA LEU A 157 15.02 6.38 -10.32
C LEU A 157 14.12 7.63 -10.33
N GLN A 158 14.56 8.75 -9.74
CA GLN A 158 13.76 9.98 -9.63
C GLN A 158 13.33 10.60 -10.96
N PHE A 159 14.00 10.25 -12.05
CA PHE A 159 13.65 10.72 -13.38
C PHE A 159 12.62 9.82 -14.10
N TYR A 160 12.18 8.75 -13.45
CA TYR A 160 11.18 7.81 -13.95
C TYR A 160 9.90 7.97 -13.16
N THR A 161 8.80 8.26 -13.85
CA THR A 161 7.49 8.51 -13.24
C THR A 161 6.44 7.60 -13.87
N TRP A 162 5.63 6.97 -13.03
CA TRP A 162 4.52 6.15 -13.49
C TRP A 162 3.20 6.92 -13.46
N MET A 163 2.54 7.03 -14.61
CA MET A 163 1.22 7.66 -14.75
C MET A 163 0.27 6.83 -15.62
N GLY A 164 0.28 5.51 -15.43
CA GLY A 164 -0.38 4.55 -16.34
C GLY A 164 0.46 4.21 -17.57
N GLU A 165 1.50 5.00 -17.81
CA GLU A 165 2.58 4.77 -18.76
C GLU A 165 3.92 5.18 -18.13
N LEU A 166 5.02 4.68 -18.68
CA LEU A 166 6.36 5.06 -18.23
C LEU A 166 6.74 6.41 -18.83
N VAL A 167 6.83 7.44 -18.00
CA VAL A 167 7.36 8.76 -18.37
C VAL A 167 8.78 8.91 -17.84
N VAL A 168 9.68 9.38 -18.70
CA VAL A 168 11.09 9.63 -18.40
C VAL A 168 11.40 11.10 -18.60
N THR A 169 11.99 11.73 -17.59
CA THR A 169 12.64 13.04 -17.74
C THR A 169 14.07 12.79 -18.17
N LEU A 170 14.43 13.19 -19.39
CA LEU A 170 15.77 13.00 -19.96
C LEU A 170 16.80 13.94 -19.32
N ALA A 171 18.08 13.66 -19.54
CA ALA A 171 19.18 14.49 -19.06
C ALA A 171 19.15 15.94 -19.60
N ASP A 172 18.49 16.17 -20.74
CA ASP A 172 18.25 17.49 -21.32
C ASP A 172 16.91 18.12 -20.90
N ALA A 173 16.31 17.60 -19.83
CA ALA A 173 15.04 18.00 -19.24
C ALA A 173 13.78 17.79 -20.10
N ARG A 174 13.90 17.25 -21.31
CA ARG A 174 12.72 16.84 -22.10
C ARG A 174 12.01 15.68 -21.41
N ARG A 175 10.70 15.65 -21.48
CA ARG A 175 9.88 14.54 -20.99
C ARG A 175 9.39 13.70 -22.17
N VAL A 176 9.59 12.40 -22.08
CA VAL A 176 9.11 11.44 -23.06
C VAL A 176 8.34 10.32 -22.37
N ARG A 177 7.31 9.80 -23.03
CA ARG A 177 6.66 8.54 -22.65
C ARG A 177 7.22 7.41 -23.51
N ILE A 178 7.38 6.22 -22.93
CA ILE A 178 7.82 5.02 -23.66
C ILE A 178 6.60 4.15 -23.98
N VAL A 179 6.30 3.99 -25.27
CA VAL A 179 5.07 3.33 -25.76
C VAL A 179 5.36 1.90 -26.24
N PRO A 180 4.77 0.85 -25.62
CA PRO A 180 4.73 -0.50 -26.16
C PRO A 180 3.54 -0.69 -27.14
N PRO A 181 3.62 -1.61 -28.11
CA PRO A 181 4.81 -2.39 -28.49
C PRO A 181 5.81 -1.53 -29.30
N GLY A 182 7.09 -1.91 -29.26
CA GLY A 182 8.15 -1.25 -30.03
C GLY A 182 8.95 -0.19 -29.28
N LEU A 183 8.53 0.18 -28.06
CA LEU A 183 9.29 1.02 -27.11
C LEU A 183 9.60 2.41 -27.67
N ARG A 184 8.75 2.96 -28.52
CA ARG A 184 8.98 4.29 -29.10
C ARG A 184 8.82 5.36 -28.03
N ALA A 185 9.72 6.32 -28.04
CA ALA A 185 9.68 7.49 -27.18
C ALA A 185 8.89 8.59 -27.87
N GLU A 186 7.82 9.04 -27.24
CA GLU A 186 6.99 10.13 -27.72
C GLU A 186 7.09 11.32 -26.76
N PRO A 187 7.10 12.58 -27.24
CA PRO A 187 7.04 13.74 -26.37
C PRO A 187 5.84 13.66 -25.40
N TYR A 188 6.08 13.98 -24.13
CA TYR A 188 5.05 13.98 -23.10
C TYR A 188 4.86 15.37 -22.52
N THR A 189 3.63 15.89 -22.66
CA THR A 189 3.22 17.16 -22.04
C THR A 189 2.45 16.88 -20.76
N VAL A 190 2.89 17.47 -19.66
CA VAL A 190 2.22 17.30 -18.38
C VAL A 190 0.93 18.10 -18.36
N ALA A 191 -0.20 17.41 -18.23
CA ALA A 191 -1.51 18.07 -18.12
C ALA A 191 -1.69 18.78 -16.76
N ASN A 192 -1.08 18.25 -15.69
CA ASN A 192 -1.12 18.80 -14.34
C ASN A 192 0.22 18.57 -13.63
N ASP A 193 1.00 19.64 -13.43
CA ASP A 193 2.35 19.56 -12.85
C ASP A 193 2.35 19.12 -11.39
N GLU A 194 1.32 19.46 -10.60
CA GLU A 194 1.20 19.02 -9.22
C GLU A 194 0.99 17.50 -9.14
N GLN A 195 0.09 16.97 -9.98
CA GLN A 195 -0.15 15.54 -10.08
C GLN A 195 1.10 14.79 -10.54
N PHE A 196 1.85 15.34 -11.51
CA PHE A 196 3.10 14.75 -11.97
C PHE A 196 4.17 14.73 -10.86
N ARG A 197 4.34 15.84 -10.13
CA ARG A 197 5.25 15.91 -8.98
C ARG A 197 4.89 14.90 -7.90
N TYR A 198 3.60 14.75 -7.61
CA TYR A 198 3.12 13.75 -6.68
C TYR A 198 3.42 12.33 -7.18
N ALA A 199 3.15 12.02 -8.44
CA ALA A 199 3.42 10.71 -9.03
C ALA A 199 4.92 10.37 -9.05
N SER A 200 5.77 11.36 -9.36
CA SER A 200 7.24 11.22 -9.31
C SER A 200 7.73 10.96 -7.88
N SER A 201 7.21 11.73 -6.91
CA SER A 201 7.49 11.50 -5.49
C SER A 201 7.01 10.13 -5.04
N ALA A 202 5.82 9.69 -5.44
CA ALA A 202 5.28 8.37 -5.11
C ALA A 202 6.14 7.25 -5.71
N THR A 203 6.59 7.39 -6.96
CA THR A 203 7.45 6.39 -7.62
C THR A 203 8.78 6.17 -6.85
N THR A 204 9.35 7.24 -6.31
CA THR A 204 10.64 7.22 -5.59
C THR A 204 10.54 6.86 -4.12
N THR A 205 9.55 7.42 -3.42
CA THR A 205 9.46 7.35 -1.96
C THR A 205 8.46 6.31 -1.47
N TRP A 206 7.43 5.99 -2.26
CA TRP A 206 6.37 5.11 -1.79
C TRP A 206 6.80 3.66 -1.93
N ASN A 207 6.99 2.99 -0.80
CA ASN A 207 7.17 1.54 -0.75
C ASN A 207 5.83 0.81 -0.77
N GLY A 208 4.71 1.46 -1.08
CA GLY A 208 3.39 0.84 -1.02
C GLY A 208 2.94 0.48 0.41
N ASN A 209 3.59 1.04 1.44
CA ASN A 209 3.24 0.76 2.83
C ASN A 209 2.15 1.72 3.27
N SER A 210 0.98 1.16 3.57
CA SER A 210 0.02 1.79 4.45
C SER A 210 0.28 1.30 5.88
N ASP A 211 -0.13 2.05 6.88
CA ASP A 211 -0.24 1.51 8.24
C ASP A 211 -1.60 0.80 8.41
N THR A 212 -1.70 -0.18 9.30
CA THR A 212 -2.92 -0.93 9.62
C THR A 212 -4.12 0.01 9.81
N LYS A 213 -3.87 1.16 10.43
CA LYS A 213 -4.88 2.18 10.71
C LYS A 213 -5.57 2.75 9.47
N GLU A 214 -4.88 2.77 8.32
CA GLU A 214 -5.35 3.35 7.06
C GLU A 214 -6.37 2.45 6.34
N PHE A 215 -6.44 1.17 6.72
CA PHE A 215 -7.39 0.21 6.18
C PHE A 215 -8.73 0.21 6.90
N GLY A 216 -8.87 0.94 8.01
CA GLY A 216 -10.07 0.98 8.81
C GLY A 216 -10.82 2.31 8.69
N VAL A 217 -12.14 2.24 8.79
CA VAL A 217 -13.02 3.36 9.11
C VAL A 217 -13.86 3.00 10.33
N ARG A 218 -14.34 4.01 11.04
CA ARG A 218 -15.09 3.85 12.28
C ARG A 218 -16.58 3.62 12.04
N HIS A 219 -17.15 4.23 11.01
CA HIS A 219 -18.59 4.21 10.75
C HIS A 219 -18.89 4.33 9.27
N GLY A 220 -20.14 4.12 8.91
CA GLY A 220 -20.65 4.34 7.57
C GLY A 220 -22.16 4.21 7.50
N ARG A 221 -22.71 4.52 6.32
CA ARG A 221 -24.14 4.31 6.03
C ARG A 221 -24.37 2.89 5.55
N PHE A 222 -25.51 2.32 5.96
CA PHE A 222 -26.03 0.99 5.62
C PHE A 222 -27.52 1.10 5.30
N GLY A 223 -27.82 1.40 4.03
CA GLY A 223 -29.14 1.89 3.64
C GLY A 223 -29.41 3.24 4.30
N GLU A 224 -30.57 3.37 4.94
CA GLU A 224 -30.93 4.56 5.73
C GLU A 224 -30.31 4.58 7.13
N ALA A 225 -29.72 3.47 7.59
CA ALA A 225 -29.11 3.41 8.91
C ALA A 225 -27.67 3.96 8.88
N TRP A 226 -27.33 4.76 9.88
CA TRP A 226 -25.92 5.01 10.23
C TRP A 226 -25.49 3.97 11.26
N ILE A 227 -24.35 3.33 11.01
CA ILE A 227 -23.76 2.33 11.90
C ILE A 227 -22.31 2.70 12.17
N GLY A 228 -21.96 2.76 13.46
CA GLY A 228 -20.61 2.99 13.94
C GLY A 228 -20.10 1.82 14.77
N LEU A 229 -18.81 1.54 14.65
CA LEU A 229 -18.07 0.65 15.53
C LEU A 229 -17.34 1.51 16.57
N LEU A 230 -17.93 1.64 17.75
CA LEU A 230 -17.54 2.59 18.79
C LEU A 230 -17.38 1.88 20.13
N SER A 231 -16.51 2.41 20.98
CA SER A 231 -16.59 2.09 22.40
C SER A 231 -17.79 2.79 23.06
N GLU A 232 -18.10 2.41 24.29
CA GLU A 232 -19.15 3.10 25.07
C GLU A 232 -18.83 4.59 25.19
N ARG A 233 -17.59 4.96 25.53
CA ARG A 233 -17.19 6.37 25.67
C ARG A 233 -17.31 7.10 24.33
N GLU A 234 -16.82 6.51 23.24
CA GLU A 234 -16.94 7.11 21.90
C GLU A 234 -18.41 7.29 21.48
N ALA A 235 -19.29 6.32 21.81
CA ALA A 235 -20.71 6.45 21.55
C ALA A 235 -21.35 7.59 22.35
N ARG A 236 -21.03 7.72 23.65
CA ARG A 236 -21.51 8.84 24.47
C ARG A 236 -20.96 10.18 24.04
N ASP A 237 -19.69 10.24 23.65
CA ASP A 237 -19.10 11.45 23.11
C ASP A 237 -19.75 11.85 21.78
N ALA A 238 -20.11 10.87 20.93
CA ALA A 238 -20.82 11.11 19.67
C ALA A 238 -22.27 11.59 19.90
N GLU A 239 -22.99 11.07 20.91
CA GLU A 239 -24.31 11.58 21.32
C GLU A 239 -24.24 13.02 21.86
N ASN A 240 -23.15 13.36 22.56
CA ASN A 240 -22.92 14.67 23.16
C ASN A 240 -22.15 15.64 22.25
N ASP A 241 -21.92 15.27 20.99
CA ASP A 241 -21.18 16.11 20.07
C ASP A 241 -22.07 17.20 19.45
N LYS A 242 -22.26 18.26 20.24
CA LYS A 242 -23.05 19.44 19.86
C LYS A 242 -22.61 20.02 18.51
N TRP A 243 -21.35 19.85 18.10
CA TRP A 243 -20.77 20.51 16.94
C TRP A 243 -20.47 19.58 15.77
N GLY A 244 -20.50 18.26 15.97
CA GLY A 244 -20.17 17.28 14.91
C GLY A 244 -18.65 17.16 14.73
N ASP A 245 -17.88 17.89 15.54
CA ASP A 245 -16.43 17.98 15.46
C ASP A 245 -15.77 16.67 15.90
N LYS A 246 -16.41 15.96 16.84
CA LYS A 246 -15.98 14.66 17.30
C LYS A 246 -16.56 13.61 16.34
N TYR A 247 -15.69 12.76 15.79
CA TYR A 247 -16.11 11.61 14.96
C TYR A 247 -16.66 11.93 13.56
N ALA A 248 -16.71 13.19 13.09
CA ALA A 248 -16.89 13.51 11.66
C ALA A 248 -15.85 12.78 10.79
N ASP A 249 -14.59 12.79 11.22
CA ASP A 249 -13.57 12.00 10.56
C ASP A 249 -13.69 10.52 10.95
N SER A 250 -14.31 9.73 10.07
CA SER A 250 -14.40 8.28 10.26
C SER A 250 -13.03 7.59 10.34
N ALA A 251 -11.94 8.25 9.94
CA ALA A 251 -10.59 7.71 10.02
C ALA A 251 -9.89 8.01 11.35
N GLU A 252 -10.28 9.07 12.07
CA GLU A 252 -9.75 9.36 13.40
C GLU A 252 -10.31 8.32 14.36
N ILE A 253 -9.47 7.74 15.24
CA ILE A 253 -9.91 6.76 16.25
C ILE A 253 -9.35 7.18 17.60
N ALA A 254 -10.19 7.25 18.63
CA ALA A 254 -9.73 7.62 19.97
C ALA A 254 -8.80 6.52 20.47
N ASP A 255 -7.59 6.89 20.86
CA ASP A 255 -6.66 5.98 21.52
C ASP A 255 -7.07 5.83 22.99
N GLU A 256 -7.99 4.91 23.23
CA GLU A 256 -8.39 4.49 24.58
C GLU A 256 -7.54 3.33 25.09
N ARG A 257 -6.41 3.07 24.41
CA ARG A 257 -5.43 2.04 24.73
C ARG A 257 -6.12 0.69 24.95
N GLU A 258 -5.83 0.06 26.08
CA GLU A 258 -6.23 -1.29 26.42
C GLU A 258 -7.73 -1.44 26.73
N MET A 259 -8.43 -0.32 26.94
CA MET A 259 -9.86 -0.31 27.24
C MET A 259 -10.74 -0.13 26.00
N ALA A 260 -10.15 0.07 24.81
CA ALA A 260 -10.88 0.36 23.58
C ALA A 260 -11.53 -0.89 22.98
N ARG A 261 -12.53 -1.45 23.69
CA ARG A 261 -13.41 -2.46 23.16
C ARG A 261 -14.59 -1.79 22.47
N ARG A 262 -14.81 -2.16 21.22
CA ARG A 262 -15.81 -1.53 20.36
C ARG A 262 -16.90 -2.51 20.01
N THR A 263 -18.13 -2.00 19.97
CA THR A 263 -19.30 -2.72 19.50
C THR A 263 -20.02 -1.90 18.46
N PHE A 264 -20.97 -2.51 17.75
CA PHE A 264 -21.80 -1.77 16.82
C PHE A 264 -22.82 -0.90 17.55
N TRP A 265 -23.02 0.31 17.03
CA TRP A 265 -23.99 1.29 17.46
C TRP A 265 -24.75 1.77 16.25
N ARG A 266 -26.07 1.88 16.39
CA ARG A 266 -26.96 2.39 15.36
C ARG A 266 -27.64 3.66 15.82
N VAL A 267 -27.89 4.57 14.89
CA VAL A 267 -28.73 5.73 15.16
C VAL A 267 -30.19 5.28 15.28
N SER A 268 -30.87 5.66 16.36
CA SER A 268 -32.30 5.33 16.60
C SER A 268 -33.30 6.33 16.05
N ALA A 269 -32.88 7.57 15.78
CA ALA A 269 -33.70 8.62 15.18
C ALA A 269 -32.86 9.42 14.17
N THR A 270 -33.38 9.62 12.96
CA THR A 270 -32.69 10.19 11.78
C THR A 270 -31.80 11.37 12.13
N GLY A 271 -30.51 11.07 12.25
CA GLY A 271 -29.47 12.00 12.59
C GLY A 271 -28.34 11.87 11.57
N TYR A 272 -28.27 12.79 10.62
CA TYR A 272 -27.15 13.02 9.74
C TYR A 272 -25.93 13.53 10.54
N ASN A 273 -24.79 12.88 10.40
CA ASN A 273 -23.50 13.49 10.80
C ASN A 273 -22.86 14.05 9.54
N GLY A 274 -23.00 15.36 9.33
CA GLY A 274 -22.29 16.07 8.27
C GLY A 274 -20.93 16.51 8.80
N ASP A 275 -19.88 16.45 7.97
CA ASP A 275 -18.47 16.69 8.33
C ASP A 275 -18.12 18.18 8.63
N TYR A 276 -19.04 18.98 9.15
CA TYR A 276 -18.88 20.43 9.23
C TYR A 276 -18.60 20.86 10.66
N LYS A 277 -17.49 21.57 10.87
CA LYS A 277 -17.16 22.10 12.19
C LYS A 277 -18.13 23.20 12.59
N GLY A 278 -18.49 23.35 13.87
CA GLY A 278 -19.23 24.53 14.35
C GLY A 278 -20.71 24.66 13.94
N GLY A 279 -21.35 23.60 13.41
CA GLY A 279 -22.77 23.58 13.07
C GLY A 279 -23.16 24.37 11.82
N ALA A 280 -24.35 24.98 11.80
CA ALA A 280 -24.84 25.73 10.63
C ALA A 280 -23.85 26.82 10.20
N GLN A 281 -23.26 27.51 11.18
CA GLN A 281 -22.23 28.51 10.95
C GLN A 281 -21.04 27.94 10.18
N GLY A 282 -20.39 26.87 10.67
CA GLY A 282 -19.20 26.38 10.00
C GLY A 282 -19.48 25.52 8.76
N PHE A 283 -20.65 24.90 8.63
CA PHE A 283 -21.15 24.42 7.33
C PHE A 283 -21.17 25.56 6.31
N CYS A 284 -21.74 26.70 6.72
CA CYS A 284 -21.83 27.86 5.86
C CYS A 284 -20.47 28.51 5.59
N GLU A 285 -19.55 28.52 6.55
CA GLU A 285 -18.16 28.95 6.33
C GLU A 285 -17.46 28.07 5.29
N ASP A 286 -17.60 26.74 5.38
CA ASP A 286 -17.02 25.81 4.40
C ASP A 286 -17.65 25.97 3.00
N GLN A 287 -18.98 26.13 2.91
CA GLN A 287 -19.66 26.37 1.64
C GLN A 287 -19.24 27.70 1.01
N VAL A 288 -19.19 28.77 1.81
CA VAL A 288 -18.78 30.10 1.34
C VAL A 288 -17.31 30.09 0.91
N ALA A 289 -16.42 29.47 1.68
CA ALA A 289 -15.02 29.32 1.31
C ALA A 289 -14.84 28.53 0.01
N THR A 290 -15.67 27.49 -0.22
CA THR A 290 -15.65 26.73 -1.49
C THR A 290 -16.06 27.60 -2.67
N ILE A 291 -17.11 28.41 -2.52
CA ILE A 291 -17.56 29.36 -3.54
C ILE A 291 -16.47 30.39 -3.82
N GLU A 292 -15.90 31.00 -2.77
CA GLU A 292 -14.86 32.02 -2.88
C GLU A 292 -13.58 31.49 -3.51
N ASN A 293 -13.14 30.27 -3.16
CA ASN A 293 -12.00 29.64 -3.81
C ASN A 293 -12.25 29.41 -5.30
N ARG A 294 -13.45 28.96 -5.69
CA ARG A 294 -13.80 28.79 -7.11
C ARG A 294 -13.78 30.13 -7.85
N GLU A 295 -14.36 31.17 -7.27
CA GLU A 295 -14.34 32.52 -7.84
C GLU A 295 -12.91 33.08 -7.94
N ASP A 296 -12.05 32.81 -6.96
CA ASP A 296 -10.63 33.20 -6.96
C ASP A 296 -9.86 32.49 -8.10
N VAL A 297 -10.11 31.19 -8.31
CA VAL A 297 -9.53 30.45 -9.44
C VAL A 297 -10.03 30.99 -10.79
N GLU A 298 -11.33 31.28 -10.91
CA GLU A 298 -11.89 31.88 -12.13
C GLU A 298 -11.38 33.30 -12.38
N LEU A 299 -11.11 34.07 -11.33
CA LEU A 299 -10.49 35.38 -11.42
C LEU A 299 -9.04 35.27 -11.89
N LEU A 300 -8.27 34.35 -11.29
CA LEU A 300 -6.90 34.06 -11.70
C LEU A 300 -6.81 33.64 -13.17
N GLN A 301 -7.73 32.79 -13.63
CA GLN A 301 -7.78 32.31 -15.02
C GLN A 301 -8.12 33.42 -16.03
N ARG A 302 -8.85 34.46 -15.61
CA ARG A 302 -9.29 35.57 -16.47
C ARG A 302 -8.39 36.80 -16.40
N SER A 303 -7.46 36.83 -15.45
CA SER A 303 -6.61 38.00 -15.23
C SER A 303 -5.34 37.88 -16.06
N ASP A 304 -5.14 38.85 -16.96
CA ASP A 304 -3.90 38.97 -17.75
C ASP A 304 -2.78 39.68 -16.96
N ASP A 305 -3.10 40.22 -15.77
CA ASP A 305 -2.21 40.98 -14.90
C ASP A 305 -2.22 40.42 -13.46
N ILE A 306 -1.07 39.87 -13.03
CA ILE A 306 -0.91 39.30 -11.70
C ILE A 306 -1.08 40.33 -10.57
N GLU A 307 -0.78 41.61 -10.82
CA GLU A 307 -0.97 42.68 -9.83
C GLU A 307 -2.44 43.08 -9.72
N GLU A 308 -3.20 43.00 -10.81
CA GLU A 308 -4.65 43.17 -10.79
C GLU A 308 -5.33 42.02 -10.05
N TYR A 309 -4.92 40.77 -10.33
CA TYR A 309 -5.37 39.61 -9.57
C TYR A 309 -5.07 39.78 -8.07
N ALA A 310 -3.84 40.15 -7.70
CA ALA A 310 -3.45 40.32 -6.30
C ALA A 310 -4.31 41.37 -5.56
N ARG A 311 -4.74 42.43 -6.26
CA ARG A 311 -5.62 43.47 -5.69
C ARG A 311 -7.09 43.03 -5.58
N LYS A 312 -7.54 42.14 -6.45
CA LYS A 312 -8.94 41.68 -6.53
C LYS A 312 -9.20 40.33 -5.85
N ARG A 313 -8.14 39.62 -5.46
CA ARG A 313 -8.22 38.33 -4.77
C ARG A 313 -8.93 38.47 -3.42
N GLY A 314 -9.80 37.49 -3.14
CA GLY A 314 -10.57 37.39 -1.91
C GLY A 314 -11.89 38.15 -1.97
N ALA A 315 -12.95 37.57 -1.40
CA ALA A 315 -14.22 38.25 -1.31
C ALA A 315 -14.12 39.45 -0.35
N ASP A 316 -14.80 40.55 -0.69
CA ASP A 316 -15.00 41.65 0.24
C ASP A 316 -15.63 41.13 1.55
N PRO A 317 -15.13 41.52 2.74
CA PRO A 317 -15.65 41.03 4.01
C PRO A 317 -17.15 41.23 4.22
N ALA A 318 -17.78 42.23 3.61
CA ALA A 318 -19.23 42.40 3.69
C ALA A 318 -19.96 41.36 2.82
N THR A 319 -19.41 41.02 1.66
CA THR A 319 -19.91 39.94 0.79
C THR A 319 -19.79 38.58 1.46
N HIS A 320 -18.64 38.27 2.07
CA HIS A 320 -18.43 37.03 2.83
C HIS A 320 -19.47 36.88 3.96
N ARG A 321 -19.64 37.91 4.80
CA ARG A 321 -20.64 37.92 5.89
C ARG A 321 -22.07 37.79 5.38
N LYS A 322 -22.40 38.41 4.24
CA LYS A 322 -23.72 38.31 3.61
C LYS A 322 -23.99 36.87 3.17
N ARG A 323 -23.04 36.23 2.49
CA ARG A 323 -23.17 34.84 2.02
C ARG A 323 -23.33 33.85 3.18
N ILE A 324 -22.56 34.04 4.26
CA ILE A 324 -22.71 33.23 5.48
C ILE A 324 -24.13 33.36 6.03
N ARG A 325 -24.63 34.60 6.15
CA ARG A 325 -25.99 34.84 6.66
C ARG A 325 -27.05 34.18 5.77
N GLU A 326 -26.97 34.38 4.45
CA GLU A 326 -27.91 33.78 3.49
C GLU A 326 -27.88 32.25 3.55
N CYS A 327 -26.70 31.65 3.72
CA CYS A 327 -26.56 30.22 3.91
C CYS A 327 -27.21 29.74 5.22
N ILE A 328 -27.00 30.47 6.32
CA ILE A 328 -27.59 30.13 7.64
C ILE A 328 -29.11 30.27 7.60
N ASP A 329 -29.62 31.34 6.98
CA ASP A 329 -31.05 31.59 6.83
C ASP A 329 -31.73 30.49 5.99
N GLY A 330 -30.99 29.89 5.04
CA GLY A 330 -31.43 28.75 4.23
C GLY A 330 -31.05 27.37 4.80
N PHE A 331 -30.46 27.30 5.99
CA PHE A 331 -29.98 26.05 6.56
C PHE A 331 -31.13 25.19 7.09
N ASP A 332 -31.34 24.04 6.47
CA ASP A 332 -32.36 23.07 6.89
C ASP A 332 -31.85 22.22 8.06
N GLU A 333 -32.15 22.64 9.29
CA GLU A 333 -31.76 21.90 10.50
C GLU A 333 -32.31 20.47 10.55
N GLU A 334 -33.43 20.18 9.89
CA GLU A 334 -34.02 18.84 9.88
C GLU A 334 -33.25 17.91 8.93
N LYS A 335 -32.84 18.43 7.77
CA LYS A 335 -31.96 17.72 6.83
C LYS A 335 -30.58 17.43 7.42
N TYR A 336 -30.08 18.31 8.28
CA TYR A 336 -28.79 18.17 8.95
C TYR A 336 -28.90 17.80 10.44
N ARG A 337 -30.05 17.22 10.85
CA ARG A 337 -30.30 16.81 12.23
C ARG A 337 -29.20 15.85 12.67
N ARG A 338 -28.63 16.01 13.86
CA ARG A 338 -27.44 15.26 14.30
C ARG A 338 -27.79 13.89 14.89
N ILE A 339 -26.78 13.05 15.11
CA ILE A 339 -26.92 11.79 15.89
C ILE A 339 -27.50 12.12 17.27
N ALA A 340 -28.80 11.93 17.44
CA ALA A 340 -29.48 12.30 18.67
C ALA A 340 -29.35 11.23 19.75
N THR A 341 -29.41 9.96 19.33
CA THR A 341 -29.32 8.80 20.22
C THR A 341 -28.70 7.62 19.47
N LEU A 342 -27.79 6.92 20.15
CA LEU A 342 -27.16 5.71 19.68
C LEU A 342 -27.64 4.52 20.50
N GLN A 343 -28.10 3.49 19.79
CA GLN A 343 -28.46 2.21 20.39
C GLN A 343 -27.37 1.20 20.10
N ARG A 344 -26.87 0.54 21.15
CA ARG A 344 -25.94 -0.58 21.00
C ARG A 344 -26.64 -1.72 20.27
N VAL A 345 -26.02 -2.21 19.20
CA VAL A 345 -26.47 -3.40 18.49
C VAL A 345 -25.97 -4.63 19.24
N GLN A 346 -26.89 -5.52 19.59
CA GLN A 346 -26.58 -6.74 20.34
C GLN A 346 -26.22 -7.90 19.40
N GLY A 347 -25.43 -8.85 19.89
CA GLY A 347 -25.15 -10.12 19.20
C GLY A 347 -24.01 -10.09 18.17
N ALA A 348 -23.63 -8.92 17.67
CA ALA A 348 -22.58 -8.80 16.65
C ALA A 348 -21.20 -9.26 17.15
N GLY A 349 -20.86 -8.94 18.41
CA GLY A 349 -19.54 -9.14 18.98
C GLY A 349 -18.96 -7.87 19.61
N GLU A 350 -17.79 -8.02 20.22
CA GLU A 350 -17.03 -6.94 20.84
C GLU A 350 -15.54 -7.10 20.49
N TRP A 351 -14.96 -6.06 19.91
CA TRP A 351 -13.64 -6.13 19.28
C TRP A 351 -12.68 -5.14 19.88
N LEU A 352 -11.49 -5.62 20.22
CA LEU A 352 -10.41 -4.79 20.72
C LEU A 352 -9.79 -4.01 19.56
N GLN A 353 -9.77 -2.68 19.67
CA GLN A 353 -9.31 -1.78 18.62
C GLN A 353 -9.96 -2.02 17.24
N GLY A 354 -11.22 -2.48 17.24
CA GLY A 354 -11.94 -2.82 16.02
C GLY A 354 -12.18 -1.62 15.10
N ARG A 355 -12.08 -1.87 13.79
CA ARG A 355 -12.39 -0.92 12.71
C ARG A 355 -13.17 -1.64 11.62
N LEU A 356 -14.12 -0.96 10.98
CA LEU A 356 -14.71 -1.46 9.75
C LEU A 356 -13.66 -1.40 8.65
N LEU A 357 -13.44 -2.48 7.91
CA LEU A 357 -12.50 -2.45 6.80
C LEU A 357 -13.01 -1.45 5.76
N LYS A 358 -12.18 -0.49 5.35
CA LYS A 358 -12.50 0.59 4.40
C LYS A 358 -12.75 -0.01 2.99
N ALA A 359 -13.51 0.62 2.11
CA ALA A 359 -13.57 0.20 0.71
C ALA A 359 -12.33 0.68 -0.07
N VAL A 360 -11.95 -0.02 -1.14
CA VAL A 360 -10.97 0.52 -2.12
C VAL A 360 -11.58 1.72 -2.87
N ALA A 361 -10.75 2.68 -3.28
CA ALA A 361 -11.23 3.79 -4.11
C ALA A 361 -11.72 3.25 -5.44
N THR A 362 -12.89 3.66 -5.86
CA THR A 362 -13.30 3.51 -7.25
C THR A 362 -12.35 4.31 -8.14
N PRO A 363 -11.97 3.79 -9.32
CA PRO A 363 -11.19 4.56 -10.29
C PRO A 363 -11.84 5.91 -10.58
N GLY A 364 -11.04 6.98 -10.58
CA GLY A 364 -11.52 8.36 -10.76
C GLY A 364 -12.11 9.02 -9.51
N ALA A 365 -12.28 8.29 -8.40
CA ALA A 365 -12.69 8.93 -7.15
C ALA A 365 -11.59 9.89 -6.65
N PRO A 366 -11.97 11.06 -6.11
CA PRO A 366 -11.02 11.99 -5.52
C PRO A 366 -10.28 11.27 -4.38
N GLN A 367 -8.95 11.30 -4.44
CA GLN A 367 -8.12 10.71 -3.38
C GLN A 367 -8.06 11.61 -2.14
N TRP A 368 -8.33 12.89 -2.34
CA TRP A 368 -8.26 13.94 -1.34
C TRP A 368 -9.56 14.74 -1.33
N ILE A 369 -9.96 15.16 -0.16
CA ILE A 369 -11.03 16.14 0.06
C ILE A 369 -10.44 17.31 0.83
N VAL A 370 -10.84 18.53 0.47
CA VAL A 370 -10.47 19.72 1.23
C VAL A 370 -11.43 19.83 2.40
N ARG A 371 -10.90 19.86 3.63
CA ARG A 371 -11.67 20.11 4.86
C ARG A 371 -11.11 21.35 5.54
N GLY A 372 -11.82 22.47 5.46
CA GLY A 372 -11.28 23.79 5.78
C GLY A 372 -10.08 24.12 4.89
N LEU A 373 -8.94 24.49 5.49
CA LEU A 373 -7.70 24.80 4.75
C LEU A 373 -6.77 23.59 4.56
N VAL A 374 -7.13 22.40 5.05
CA VAL A 374 -6.24 21.23 5.05
C VAL A 374 -6.79 20.14 4.12
N PRO A 375 -6.03 19.71 3.10
CA PRO A 375 -6.39 18.53 2.33
C PRO A 375 -6.26 17.28 3.21
N LYS A 376 -7.33 16.48 3.28
CA LYS A 376 -7.36 15.19 3.97
C LYS A 376 -7.63 14.05 2.96
N PRO A 377 -7.13 12.84 3.20
CA PRO A 377 -7.52 11.68 2.38
C PRO A 377 -9.03 11.52 2.36
N ALA A 378 -9.61 11.24 1.20
CA ALA A 378 -11.04 10.98 1.10
C ALA A 378 -11.43 9.81 2.03
N VAL A 379 -12.40 10.08 2.91
CA VAL A 379 -13.05 9.03 3.69
C VAL A 379 -13.82 8.16 2.70
N ARG A 380 -13.59 6.84 2.77
CA ARG A 380 -14.30 5.87 1.93
C ARG A 380 -15.26 5.10 2.82
N PRO A 381 -16.41 4.63 2.30
CA PRO A 381 -17.33 3.86 3.09
C PRO A 381 -16.69 2.55 3.56
N PRO A 382 -17.27 1.87 4.57
CA PRO A 382 -16.95 0.49 4.88
C PRO A 382 -17.07 -0.42 3.65
N LEU A 383 -16.17 -1.39 3.53
CA LEU A 383 -16.25 -2.47 2.56
C LEU A 383 -17.48 -3.31 2.87
N ARG A 384 -18.40 -3.34 1.91
CA ARG A 384 -19.56 -4.23 1.93
C ARG A 384 -19.27 -5.46 1.08
N LEU A 385 -19.60 -6.61 1.61
CA LEU A 385 -19.50 -7.89 0.93
C LEU A 385 -20.88 -8.29 0.44
N GLN A 386 -20.95 -8.89 -0.74
CA GLN A 386 -22.15 -9.55 -1.23
C GLN A 386 -22.00 -11.06 -1.01
N ASP A 387 -23.13 -11.77 -0.93
CA ASP A 387 -23.22 -13.23 -0.89
C ASP A 387 -22.31 -13.93 0.15
N PRO A 388 -22.73 -14.02 1.43
CA PRO A 388 -23.87 -13.34 2.04
C PRO A 388 -23.62 -11.86 2.34
N ASP A 389 -24.65 -11.00 2.31
CA ASP A 389 -24.46 -9.57 2.62
C ASP A 389 -23.84 -9.35 4.02
N GLY A 390 -22.88 -8.43 4.12
CA GLY A 390 -22.19 -8.14 5.38
C GLY A 390 -21.02 -7.19 5.26
N VAL A 391 -20.28 -7.07 6.36
CA VAL A 391 -19.10 -6.20 6.49
C VAL A 391 -17.93 -6.94 7.12
N LEU A 392 -16.73 -6.37 6.98
CA LEU A 392 -15.55 -6.85 7.67
C LEU A 392 -15.13 -5.92 8.80
N VAL A 393 -14.76 -6.50 9.93
CA VAL A 393 -14.16 -5.82 11.08
C VAL A 393 -12.71 -6.26 11.19
N LEU A 394 -11.78 -5.33 11.03
CA LEU A 394 -10.35 -5.51 11.34
C LEU A 394 -10.11 -5.14 12.80
N HIS A 395 -9.55 -6.05 13.59
CA HIS A 395 -9.34 -5.86 15.02
C HIS A 395 -8.07 -6.53 15.52
N ARG A 396 -7.69 -6.27 16.78
CA ARG A 396 -6.57 -6.94 17.43
C ARG A 396 -7.08 -8.02 18.38
N THR A 397 -6.34 -9.13 18.47
CA THR A 397 -6.63 -10.19 19.44
C THR A 397 -6.15 -9.85 20.85
N ARG A 398 -5.05 -9.08 20.96
CA ARG A 398 -4.45 -8.59 22.22
C ARG A 398 -3.77 -7.24 22.00
N MET A 399 -3.44 -6.55 23.08
CA MET A 399 -2.76 -5.25 23.06
C MET A 399 -1.24 -5.32 23.12
N ASP A 400 -0.70 -6.39 23.72
CA ASP A 400 0.75 -6.56 23.85
C ASP A 400 1.41 -6.92 22.51
N ALA A 401 2.73 -7.06 22.53
CA ALA A 401 3.51 -7.45 21.35
C ALA A 401 3.16 -8.83 20.78
N GLN A 402 2.37 -9.65 21.50
CA GLN A 402 1.86 -10.94 21.02
C GLN A 402 0.48 -10.80 20.35
N GLY A 403 -0.13 -9.62 20.41
CA GLY A 403 -1.39 -9.30 19.76
C GLY A 403 -1.28 -9.36 18.25
N ARG A 404 -2.18 -10.13 17.64
CA ARG A 404 -2.29 -10.29 16.19
C ARG A 404 -3.49 -9.56 15.66
N LEU A 405 -3.47 -9.27 14.37
CA LEU A 405 -4.65 -8.84 13.65
C LEU A 405 -5.62 -10.00 13.46
N ALA A 406 -6.89 -9.69 13.44
CA ALA A 406 -7.95 -10.59 13.08
C ALA A 406 -8.98 -9.86 12.22
N LEU A 407 -9.62 -10.61 11.32
CA LEU A 407 -10.74 -10.14 10.53
C LEU A 407 -11.98 -10.93 10.92
N SER A 408 -13.07 -10.23 11.21
CA SER A 408 -14.38 -10.85 11.45
C SER A 408 -15.35 -10.41 10.35
N ARG A 409 -16.12 -11.36 9.79
CA ARG A 409 -17.27 -11.02 8.94
C ARG A 409 -18.52 -10.95 9.79
N VAL A 410 -19.23 -9.84 9.68
CA VAL A 410 -20.49 -9.60 10.39
C VAL A 410 -21.59 -9.48 9.35
N ASP A 411 -22.75 -10.10 9.62
CA ASP A 411 -23.87 -10.05 8.70
C ASP A 411 -24.42 -8.62 8.51
N ALA A 412 -25.19 -8.40 7.43
CA ALA A 412 -25.77 -7.10 7.12
C ALA A 412 -26.76 -6.58 8.19
N GLY A 413 -27.32 -7.48 9.01
CA GLY A 413 -28.17 -7.13 10.15
C GLY A 413 -27.37 -6.67 11.37
N PHE A 414 -26.04 -6.80 11.34
CA PHE A 414 -25.15 -6.59 12.49
C PHE A 414 -25.56 -7.42 13.71
N ALA A 415 -26.23 -8.55 13.49
CA ALA A 415 -26.80 -9.37 14.56
C ALA A 415 -25.86 -10.50 14.97
N ARG A 416 -24.95 -10.91 14.07
CA ARG A 416 -24.06 -12.05 14.29
C ARG A 416 -22.74 -11.91 13.54
N THR A 417 -21.66 -12.31 14.19
CA THR A 417 -20.39 -12.61 13.51
C THR A 417 -20.48 -13.97 12.81
N ALA A 418 -20.35 -13.98 11.49
CA ALA A 418 -20.37 -15.18 10.67
C ALA A 418 -19.10 -16.02 10.85
N TRP A 419 -17.93 -15.37 10.84
CA TRP A 419 -16.64 -16.01 11.10
C TRP A 419 -15.62 -15.00 11.62
N THR A 420 -14.56 -15.50 12.25
CA THR A 420 -13.37 -14.72 12.62
C THR A 420 -12.11 -15.46 12.19
N ALA A 421 -11.25 -14.77 11.45
CA ALA A 421 -9.97 -15.24 10.98
C ALA A 421 -8.85 -14.52 11.75
N ILE A 422 -8.10 -15.25 12.57
CA ILE A 422 -6.89 -14.72 13.20
C ILE A 422 -5.76 -14.78 12.18
N LEU A 423 -5.19 -13.62 11.86
CA LEU A 423 -4.11 -13.47 10.88
C LEU A 423 -2.74 -13.63 11.58
N PRO A 424 -1.67 -13.96 10.84
CA PRO A 424 -0.33 -14.00 11.43
C PRO A 424 0.20 -12.60 11.76
N PHE A 425 -0.33 -11.56 11.13
CA PHE A 425 0.19 -10.20 11.16
C PHE A 425 0.04 -9.52 12.52
N ALA A 426 1.06 -8.77 12.91
CA ALA A 426 0.96 -7.70 13.91
C ALA A 426 0.52 -6.40 13.25
N GLU A 427 1.02 -6.14 12.03
CA GLU A 427 0.68 -4.98 11.21
C GLU A 427 0.33 -5.38 9.78
N LEU A 428 -0.73 -4.79 9.24
CA LEU A 428 -1.13 -4.91 7.85
C LEU A 428 -0.56 -3.71 7.10
N THR A 429 0.08 -3.96 5.96
CA THR A 429 0.75 -2.92 5.16
C THR A 429 0.14 -2.75 3.78
N ASN A 430 -0.53 -3.76 3.24
CA ASN A 430 -1.28 -3.66 1.99
C ASN A 430 -2.45 -4.65 1.94
N ARG A 431 -3.44 -4.37 1.08
CA ARG A 431 -4.51 -5.31 0.75
C ARG A 431 -5.09 -5.10 -0.64
N TRP A 432 -5.59 -6.18 -1.22
CA TRP A 432 -6.29 -6.19 -2.50
C TRP A 432 -7.59 -6.97 -2.39
N GLU A 433 -8.63 -6.45 -3.04
CA GLU A 433 -9.97 -7.06 -3.12
C GLU A 433 -10.06 -7.82 -4.45
N LEU A 434 -10.17 -9.16 -4.37
CA LEU A 434 -10.04 -10.07 -5.52
C LEU A 434 -11.25 -10.99 -5.63
N GLY A 435 -12.43 -10.41 -5.83
CA GLY A 435 -13.68 -11.15 -5.95
C GLY A 435 -14.02 -11.88 -4.64
N SER A 436 -13.85 -13.20 -4.62
CA SER A 436 -14.12 -14.04 -3.44
C SER A 436 -13.01 -14.03 -2.38
N HIS A 437 -11.89 -13.36 -2.64
CA HIS A 437 -10.74 -13.35 -1.72
C HIS A 437 -10.30 -11.93 -1.36
N LEU A 438 -9.70 -11.81 -0.17
CA LEU A 438 -8.82 -10.70 0.17
C LEU A 438 -7.38 -11.19 0.18
N LEU A 439 -6.54 -10.53 -0.60
CA LEU A 439 -5.10 -10.72 -0.49
C LEU A 439 -4.55 -9.64 0.45
N LEU A 440 -3.84 -10.06 1.48
CA LEU A 440 -3.35 -9.24 2.56
C LEU A 440 -1.83 -9.37 2.62
N TYR A 441 -1.14 -8.25 2.78
CA TYR A 441 0.30 -8.22 3.00
C TYR A 441 0.59 -7.46 4.30
N GLY A 442 1.44 -8.03 5.12
CA GLY A 442 1.75 -7.50 6.44
C GLY A 442 3.00 -8.14 7.02
N ASP A 443 3.29 -7.77 8.26
CA ASP A 443 4.45 -8.27 8.99
C ASP A 443 4.10 -8.72 10.40
N TRP A 444 4.93 -9.61 10.94
CA TRP A 444 4.84 -10.09 12.32
C TRP A 444 6.23 -10.31 12.89
N SER A 445 6.29 -10.44 14.21
CA SER A 445 7.53 -10.77 14.91
C SER A 445 7.44 -12.16 15.53
N ALA A 446 8.50 -12.95 15.37
CA ALA A 446 8.67 -14.23 16.05
C ALA A 446 9.81 -14.11 17.06
N VAL A 447 9.59 -14.59 18.28
CA VAL A 447 10.62 -14.65 19.31
C VAL A 447 11.12 -16.09 19.43
N LYS A 448 12.39 -16.33 19.13
CA LYS A 448 13.03 -17.64 19.28
C LYS A 448 14.33 -17.48 20.07
N ALA A 449 14.43 -18.19 21.20
CA ALA A 449 15.59 -18.12 22.10
C ALA A 449 16.01 -16.69 22.49
N GLY A 450 15.03 -15.81 22.75
CA GLY A 450 15.27 -14.41 23.12
C GLY A 450 15.60 -13.46 21.97
N VAL A 451 15.70 -13.97 20.73
CA VAL A 451 15.89 -13.14 19.53
C VAL A 451 14.54 -12.89 18.88
N THR A 452 14.21 -11.62 18.64
CA THR A 452 13.03 -11.21 17.88
C THR A 452 13.41 -11.06 16.41
N THR A 453 12.77 -11.83 15.55
CA THR A 453 12.92 -11.73 14.10
C THR A 453 11.64 -11.16 13.50
N ARG A 454 11.77 -10.12 12.68
CA ARG A 454 10.64 -9.60 11.88
C ARG A 454 10.49 -10.44 10.62
N HIS A 455 9.25 -10.78 10.31
CA HIS A 455 8.85 -11.55 9.14
C HIS A 455 7.84 -10.74 8.34
N GLU A 456 7.90 -10.86 7.02
CA GLU A 456 6.89 -10.31 6.12
C GLU A 456 6.19 -11.47 5.40
N GLY A 457 4.91 -11.31 5.12
CA GLY A 457 4.17 -12.39 4.46
C GLY A 457 2.90 -11.95 3.77
N LEU A 458 2.41 -12.87 2.95
CA LEU A 458 1.17 -12.76 2.21
C LEU A 458 0.14 -13.71 2.79
N VAL A 459 -1.10 -13.28 2.82
CA VAL A 459 -2.24 -14.10 3.22
C VAL A 459 -3.36 -13.89 2.21
N SER A 460 -3.82 -14.98 1.61
CA SER A 460 -5.09 -15.00 0.87
C SER A 460 -6.19 -15.52 1.78
N LEU A 461 -7.21 -14.70 2.02
CA LEU A 461 -8.36 -14.96 2.87
C LEU A 461 -9.61 -15.16 2.00
N ASP A 462 -10.21 -16.34 2.07
CA ASP A 462 -11.51 -16.63 1.47
C ASP A 462 -12.63 -15.91 2.22
N LEU A 463 -13.37 -15.05 1.53
CA LEU A 463 -14.38 -14.19 2.16
C LEU A 463 -15.60 -14.98 2.64
N ALA A 464 -15.93 -16.11 1.98
CA ALA A 464 -17.09 -16.92 2.35
C ALA A 464 -16.89 -17.60 3.71
N SER A 465 -15.75 -18.24 3.92
CA SER A 465 -15.48 -19.09 5.08
C SER A 465 -14.57 -18.48 6.14
N GLY A 466 -13.84 -17.41 5.81
CA GLY A 466 -12.79 -16.85 6.68
C GLY A 466 -11.54 -17.73 6.77
N ARG A 467 -11.44 -18.78 5.96
CA ARG A 467 -10.22 -19.60 5.87
C ARG A 467 -9.16 -18.83 5.10
N TRP A 468 -7.91 -19.01 5.48
CA TRP A 468 -6.81 -18.36 4.79
C TRP A 468 -5.61 -19.29 4.59
N GLN A 469 -4.82 -18.97 3.58
CA GLN A 469 -3.50 -19.55 3.32
C GLN A 469 -2.48 -18.42 3.23
N GLY A 470 -1.24 -18.68 3.61
CA GLY A 470 -0.22 -17.64 3.58
C GLY A 470 1.18 -18.13 3.29
N TRP A 471 2.04 -17.19 2.94
CA TRP A 471 3.42 -17.43 2.54
C TRP A 471 4.37 -16.44 3.24
N ASP A 472 5.41 -16.95 3.89
CA ASP A 472 6.48 -16.15 4.50
C ASP A 472 7.50 -15.83 3.40
N ILE A 473 7.67 -14.54 3.11
CA ILE A 473 8.56 -14.07 2.04
C ILE A 473 10.03 -14.33 2.41
N GLY A 474 10.39 -14.18 3.69
CA GLY A 474 11.76 -14.34 4.17
C GLY A 474 12.18 -15.80 4.30
N ALA A 475 11.27 -16.67 4.74
CA ALA A 475 11.52 -18.11 4.87
C ALA A 475 11.26 -18.90 3.58
N ASP A 476 10.62 -18.27 2.59
CA ASP A 476 10.24 -18.89 1.34
C ASP A 476 9.42 -20.18 1.49
N ALA A 477 8.43 -20.12 2.38
CA ALA A 477 7.63 -21.27 2.77
C ALA A 477 6.20 -20.87 3.16
N PRO A 478 5.23 -21.80 3.13
CA PRO A 478 3.91 -21.55 3.68
C PRO A 478 3.98 -21.13 5.16
N ILE A 479 3.17 -20.15 5.55
CA ILE A 479 3.03 -19.76 6.96
C ILE A 479 2.31 -20.90 7.68
N ALA A 480 2.99 -21.50 8.66
CA ALA A 480 2.40 -22.54 9.48
C ALA A 480 1.22 -21.96 10.28
N ILE A 481 0.01 -22.45 10.00
CA ILE A 481 -1.16 -22.18 10.83
C ILE A 481 -0.90 -22.91 12.15
N SER A 482 -0.59 -22.16 13.21
CA SER A 482 -0.52 -22.75 14.54
C SER A 482 -1.91 -23.31 14.85
N ALA A 483 -2.06 -24.63 14.92
CA ALA A 483 -3.34 -25.33 15.08
C ALA A 483 -4.08 -25.03 16.40
N ARG A 484 -3.63 -24.04 17.18
CA ARG A 484 -4.28 -23.58 18.40
C ARG A 484 -5.19 -22.39 18.10
N ASN A 485 -6.25 -22.61 17.34
CA ASN A 485 -7.43 -21.77 17.48
C ASN A 485 -8.25 -22.36 18.64
N PRO A 486 -8.33 -21.71 19.81
CA PRO A 486 -9.38 -22.06 20.76
C PRO A 486 -10.72 -21.77 20.08
N SER A 487 -11.51 -22.82 19.86
CA SER A 487 -12.90 -22.75 19.37
C SER A 487 -13.79 -22.02 20.36
#